data_AF-A0A6G3MGR9-F1
#
_entry.id   AF-A0A6G3MGR9-F1
#
_cell.length_a   1.000
_cell.length_b   1.000
_cell.length_c   1.000
_cell.angle_alpha   90.00
_cell.angle_beta   90.00
_cell.angle_gamma   90.00
#
_symmetry.space_group_name_H-M   'P 1'
#
loop_
_entity.id
_entity.type
_entity.pdbx_description
1 polymer ?
#
loop_
_entity_poly.entity_id
_entity_poly.type
_entity_poly.pdbx_seq_one_letter_code
_entity_poly.pdbx_strand_id
1 'polypeptide(L)'
;MIILSESNLILLQRFKKNRLGLAGTIKYSLKPYLNEKTVNIITYVFNSFLVVYLIGSSAIYILAASEIFNNVVGDIFKDVRVWVCIFTIPILCLSIISRIGAISIISGFANTFILIGLMGVILACVLRIGIFPSVSYVSSIYTVPSCISTVVFAFEGMSSILPLINSMEDKNKLPLVLIVGNVITITAYLLVGSLGYMAYGSDINPQILLNLPENGLFNV
;
A
#
# COMPACT_ATOMS: atom_id res chain seq x y z
N MET A 1 -1.43 -10.31 11.28
CA MET A 1 -1.62 -8.91 11.72
C MET A 1 -2.26 -8.83 13.11
N ILE A 2 -3.42 -9.47 13.35
CA ILE A 2 -4.11 -9.51 14.66
C ILE A 2 -3.21 -10.06 15.79
N ILE A 3 -2.56 -11.21 15.55
CA ILE A 3 -1.66 -11.84 16.54
C ILE A 3 -0.51 -10.90 16.94
N LEU A 4 0.05 -10.15 15.98
CA LEU A 4 1.12 -9.19 16.24
C LEU A 4 0.62 -8.02 17.10
N SER A 5 -0.59 -7.52 16.83
CA SER A 5 -1.18 -6.45 17.63
C SER A 5 -1.50 -6.88 19.06
N GLU A 6 -2.08 -8.07 19.25
CA GLU A 6 -2.37 -8.59 20.59
C GLU A 6 -1.08 -8.82 21.38
N SER A 7 -0.07 -9.41 20.74
CA SER A 7 1.26 -9.59 21.32
C SER A 7 1.88 -8.26 21.74
N ASN A 8 1.74 -7.20 20.92
CA ASN A 8 2.24 -5.86 21.26
C ASN A 8 1.52 -5.29 22.49
N LEU A 9 0.18 -5.39 22.56
CA LEU A 9 -0.60 -4.90 23.70
C LEU A 9 -0.20 -5.61 25.01
N ILE A 10 -0.02 -6.94 24.96
CA ILE A 10 0.46 -7.73 26.12
C ILE A 10 1.85 -7.25 26.55
N LEU A 11 2.76 -6.98 25.61
CA LEU A 11 4.11 -6.51 25.92
C LEU A 11 4.13 -5.08 26.48
N LEU A 12 3.26 -4.19 26.00
CA LEU A 12 3.10 -2.84 26.56
C LEU A 12 2.68 -2.90 28.03
N GLN A 13 1.70 -3.76 28.35
CA GLN A 13 1.25 -4.00 29.72
C GLN A 13 2.35 -4.63 30.58
N ARG A 14 3.03 -5.67 30.07
CA ARG A 14 4.06 -6.43 30.80
C ARG A 14 5.30 -5.61 31.14
N PHE A 15 5.73 -4.72 30.23
CA PHE A 15 6.94 -3.91 30.40
C PHE A 15 6.65 -2.45 30.78
N LYS A 16 5.40 -2.09 31.12
CA LYS A 16 4.96 -0.73 31.49
C LYS A 16 5.48 0.35 30.53
N LYS A 17 5.38 0.10 29.23
CA LYS A 17 5.85 1.01 28.17
C LYS A 17 4.65 1.74 27.56
N ASN A 18 4.82 3.03 27.28
CA ASN A 18 3.75 3.85 26.70
C ASN A 18 3.56 3.62 25.20
N ARG A 19 4.66 3.35 24.46
CA ARG A 19 4.65 3.10 23.01
C ARG A 19 5.79 2.16 22.61
N LEU A 20 5.51 1.28 21.65
CA LEU A 20 6.51 0.40 21.05
C LEU A 20 6.31 0.42 19.52
N GLY A 21 7.40 0.64 18.79
CA GLY A 21 7.49 0.35 17.35
C GLY A 21 7.85 -1.12 17.10
N LEU A 22 7.91 -1.53 15.84
CA LEU A 22 7.97 -2.94 15.45
C LEU A 22 9.28 -3.62 15.87
N ALA A 23 10.41 -2.94 15.67
CA ALA A 23 11.71 -3.37 16.19
C ALA A 23 11.70 -3.46 17.74
N GLY A 24 11.01 -2.55 18.41
CA GLY A 24 10.83 -2.58 19.86
C GLY A 24 10.03 -3.81 20.31
N THR A 25 8.93 -4.13 19.63
CA THR A 25 8.11 -5.31 19.92
C THR A 25 8.91 -6.60 19.81
N ILE A 26 9.75 -6.74 18.78
CA ILE A 26 10.63 -7.89 18.58
C ILE A 26 11.69 -7.99 19.69
N LYS A 27 12.30 -6.85 20.04
CA LYS A 27 13.30 -6.81 21.12
C LYS A 27 12.70 -7.32 22.45
N TYR A 28 11.52 -6.84 22.82
CA TYR A 28 10.89 -7.21 24.08
C TYR A 28 10.24 -8.60 24.06
N SER A 29 9.81 -9.10 22.91
CA SER A 29 9.28 -10.47 22.78
C SER A 29 10.38 -11.54 22.91
N LEU A 30 11.60 -11.24 22.43
CA LEU A 30 12.72 -12.19 22.43
C LEU A 30 13.60 -12.11 23.69
N LYS A 31 13.53 -11.01 24.44
CA LYS A 31 14.30 -10.80 25.68
C LYS A 31 14.22 -11.95 26.72
N PRO A 32 13.07 -12.62 26.97
CA PRO A 32 13.01 -13.71 27.93
C PRO A 32 13.59 -15.05 27.42
N TYR A 33 13.83 -15.21 26.12
CA TYR A 33 14.27 -16.48 25.53
C TYR A 33 15.74 -16.47 25.09
N LEU A 34 16.32 -15.28 24.86
CA LEU A 34 17.63 -15.12 24.22
C LEU A 34 18.52 -14.12 24.96
N ASN A 35 19.83 -14.26 24.76
CA ASN A 35 20.82 -13.33 25.29
C ASN A 35 20.68 -11.92 24.67
N GLU A 36 20.95 -10.88 25.45
CA GLU A 36 20.86 -9.46 25.03
C GLU A 36 21.64 -9.16 23.75
N LYS A 37 22.83 -9.76 23.56
CA LYS A 37 23.62 -9.60 22.32
C LYS A 37 22.88 -10.11 21.09
N THR A 38 22.34 -11.34 21.17
CA THR A 38 21.60 -11.97 20.07
C THR A 38 20.31 -11.21 19.76
N VAL A 39 19.58 -10.78 20.78
CA VAL A 39 18.36 -9.97 20.61
C VAL A 39 18.66 -8.65 19.91
N ASN A 40 19.74 -7.96 20.30
CA ASN A 40 20.13 -6.70 19.65
C ASN A 40 20.51 -6.94 18.18
N ILE A 41 21.26 -7.99 17.85
CA ILE A 41 21.60 -8.33 16.46
C ILE A 41 20.33 -8.57 15.63
N ILE A 42 19.42 -9.42 16.10
CA ILE A 42 18.14 -9.70 15.42
C ILE A 42 17.36 -8.41 15.19
N THR A 43 17.29 -7.55 16.22
CA THR A 43 16.58 -6.28 16.14
C THR A 43 17.20 -5.34 15.09
N TYR A 44 18.53 -5.24 15.02
CA TYR A 44 19.22 -4.41 14.04
C TYR A 44 19.02 -4.91 12.61
N VAL A 45 19.16 -6.23 12.39
CA VAL A 45 18.94 -6.86 11.09
C VAL A 45 17.51 -6.61 10.64
N PHE A 46 16.53 -6.88 11.50
CA PHE A 46 15.12 -6.63 11.22
C PHE A 46 14.84 -5.17 10.87
N ASN A 47 15.36 -4.23 11.66
CA ASN A 47 15.15 -2.81 11.42
C ASN A 47 15.77 -2.36 10.08
N SER A 48 16.92 -2.93 9.71
CA SER A 48 17.55 -2.64 8.41
C SER A 48 16.69 -3.10 7.24
N PHE A 49 16.16 -4.34 7.31
CA PHE A 49 15.21 -4.83 6.31
C PHE A 49 13.95 -3.98 6.23
N LEU A 50 13.40 -3.57 7.38
CA LEU A 50 12.21 -2.73 7.44
C LEU A 50 12.46 -1.37 6.78
N VAL A 51 13.61 -0.74 7.01
CA VAL A 51 13.97 0.54 6.39
C VAL A 51 14.12 0.40 4.87
N VAL A 52 14.85 -0.62 4.41
CA VAL A 52 15.01 -0.90 2.97
C VAL A 52 13.65 -1.11 2.30
N TYR A 53 12.77 -1.88 2.95
CA TYR A 53 11.42 -2.12 2.50
C TYR A 53 10.60 -0.82 2.37
N LEU A 54 10.55 0.01 3.42
CA LEU A 54 9.79 1.27 3.40
C LEU A 54 10.31 2.25 2.33
N ILE A 55 11.63 2.33 2.14
CA ILE A 55 12.23 3.15 1.08
C ILE A 55 11.80 2.62 -0.30
N GLY A 56 11.89 1.31 -0.52
CA GLY A 56 11.46 0.68 -1.75
C GLY A 56 9.99 0.96 -2.08
N SER A 57 9.10 0.80 -1.10
CA SER A 57 7.67 1.07 -1.27
C SER A 57 7.38 2.53 -1.58
N SER A 58 8.07 3.46 -0.91
CA SER A 58 7.94 4.89 -1.22
C SER A 58 8.37 5.23 -2.65
N ALA A 59 9.43 4.59 -3.15
CA ALA A 59 9.90 4.79 -4.51
C ALA A 59 8.89 4.29 -5.56
N ILE A 60 8.22 3.15 -5.30
CA ILE A 60 7.17 2.61 -6.18
C ILE A 60 5.99 3.59 -6.28
N TYR A 61 5.53 4.16 -5.17
CA TYR A 61 4.44 5.14 -5.20
C TYR A 61 4.80 6.42 -5.97
N ILE A 62 6.03 6.92 -5.82
CA ILE A 62 6.51 8.08 -6.57
C ILE A 62 6.58 7.77 -8.07
N LEU A 63 7.09 6.60 -8.43
CA LEU A 63 7.16 6.17 -9.82
C LEU A 63 5.77 6.07 -10.44
N ALA A 64 4.82 5.42 -9.76
CA ALA A 64 3.45 5.28 -10.24
C ALA A 64 2.77 6.66 -10.44
N ALA A 65 2.93 7.57 -9.48
CA ALA A 65 2.44 8.94 -9.63
C ALA A 65 3.09 9.64 -10.85
N SER A 66 4.39 9.46 -11.03
CA SER A 66 5.14 10.06 -12.15
C SER A 66 4.68 9.56 -13.51
N GLU A 67 4.43 8.26 -13.64
CA GLU A 67 3.93 7.66 -14.89
C GLU A 67 2.52 8.16 -15.23
N ILE A 68 1.62 8.22 -14.25
CA ILE A 68 0.27 8.76 -14.45
C ILE A 68 0.33 10.22 -14.87
N PHE A 69 1.13 11.05 -14.19
CA PHE A 69 1.28 12.46 -14.55
C PHE A 69 1.92 12.67 -15.92
N ASN A 70 2.92 11.88 -16.27
CA ASN A 70 3.55 11.93 -17.59
C ASN A 70 2.56 11.58 -18.70
N ASN A 71 1.66 10.60 -18.45
CA ASN A 71 0.62 10.24 -19.40
C ASN A 71 -0.43 11.35 -19.58
N VAL A 72 -0.74 12.10 -18.52
CA VAL A 72 -1.75 13.17 -18.56
C VAL A 72 -1.18 14.49 -19.10
N VAL A 73 0.09 14.82 -18.85
CA VAL A 73 0.71 16.13 -19.12
C VAL A 73 1.78 16.04 -20.23
N GLY A 74 1.84 14.93 -20.98
CA GLY A 74 2.96 14.50 -21.82
C GLY A 74 3.49 15.45 -22.91
N ASP A 75 2.87 16.61 -23.08
CA ASP A 75 3.32 17.67 -24.02
C ASP A 75 4.52 18.48 -23.50
N ILE A 76 4.74 18.60 -22.19
CA ILE A 76 5.78 19.49 -21.62
C ILE A 76 7.09 18.75 -21.37
N PHE A 77 7.02 17.57 -20.72
CA PHE A 77 8.17 16.72 -20.44
C PHE A 77 7.78 15.27 -20.70
N LYS A 78 8.44 14.62 -21.67
CA LYS A 78 8.18 13.21 -22.02
C LYS A 78 8.91 12.20 -21.15
N ASP A 79 9.94 12.63 -20.41
CA ASP A 79 10.75 11.74 -19.59
C ASP A 79 10.19 11.64 -18.16
N VAL A 80 9.70 10.46 -17.81
CA VAL A 80 9.18 10.11 -16.48
C VAL A 80 10.19 10.44 -15.37
N ARG A 81 11.50 10.37 -15.65
CA ARG A 81 12.55 10.67 -14.66
C ARG A 81 12.46 12.09 -14.11
N VAL A 82 12.06 13.06 -14.94
CA VAL A 82 11.91 14.46 -14.52
C VAL A 82 10.77 14.56 -13.51
N TRP A 83 9.65 13.90 -13.79
CA TRP A 83 8.50 13.83 -12.87
C TRP A 83 8.85 13.16 -11.55
N VAL A 84 9.66 12.09 -11.57
CA VAL A 84 10.15 11.43 -10.34
C VAL A 84 10.94 12.42 -9.47
N CYS A 85 11.85 13.20 -10.07
CA CYS A 85 12.60 14.22 -9.34
C CYS A 85 11.68 15.31 -8.76
N ILE A 86 10.71 15.79 -9.56
CA ILE A 86 9.76 16.81 -9.14
C ILE A 86 8.89 16.35 -7.98
N PHE A 87 8.41 15.10 -7.97
CA PHE A 87 7.60 14.57 -6.87
C PHE A 87 8.42 14.21 -5.62
N THR A 88 9.66 13.75 -5.80
CA THR A 88 10.52 13.34 -4.68
C THR A 88 10.81 14.51 -3.73
N ILE A 89 11.12 15.69 -4.26
CA ILE A 89 11.48 16.88 -3.47
C ILE A 89 10.38 17.29 -2.46
N PRO A 90 9.11 17.55 -2.87
CA PRO A 90 8.05 17.93 -1.95
C PRO A 90 7.66 16.80 -0.99
N ILE A 91 7.72 15.53 -1.41
CA ILE A 91 7.44 14.39 -0.53
C ILE A 91 8.49 14.29 0.57
N LEU A 92 9.77 14.50 0.26
CA LEU A 92 10.84 14.58 1.26
C LEU A 92 10.61 15.76 2.21
N CYS A 93 10.22 16.94 1.72
CA CYS A 93 9.88 18.07 2.58
C CYS A 93 8.70 17.76 3.51
N LEU A 94 7.66 17.10 3.01
CA LEU A 94 6.50 16.67 3.81
C LEU A 94 6.86 15.61 4.85
N SER A 95 7.85 14.74 4.56
CA SER A 95 8.31 13.70 5.50
C SER A 95 8.91 14.27 6.80
N ILE A 96 9.36 15.53 6.78
CA ILE A 96 9.91 16.25 7.94
C ILE A 96 8.79 16.72 8.89
N ILE A 97 7.54 16.80 8.41
CA ILE A 97 6.40 17.24 9.21
C ILE A 97 5.86 16.08 10.05
N SER A 98 6.30 16.00 11.31
CA SER A 98 5.90 14.92 12.23
C SER A 98 4.50 15.07 12.85
N ARG A 99 3.69 16.07 12.43
CA ARG A 99 2.36 16.32 13.01
C ARG A 99 1.28 15.50 12.29
N ILE A 100 1.03 14.30 12.81
CA ILE A 100 0.03 13.33 12.30
C ILE A 100 -1.39 13.93 12.19
N GLY A 101 -1.75 14.88 13.05
CA GLY A 101 -3.10 15.49 13.05
C GLY A 101 -3.46 16.25 11.76
N ALA A 102 -2.53 17.06 11.21
CA ALA A 102 -2.78 17.79 9.97
C ALA A 102 -2.80 16.86 8.74
N ILE A 103 -1.95 15.83 8.77
CA ILE A 103 -1.84 14.82 7.72
C ILE A 103 -3.14 14.00 7.63
N SER A 104 -3.81 13.74 8.75
CA SER A 104 -5.07 12.98 8.78
C SER A 104 -6.19 13.65 7.97
N ILE A 105 -6.35 14.97 8.07
CA ILE A 105 -7.39 15.71 7.32
C ILE A 105 -7.07 15.67 5.82
N ILE A 106 -5.81 15.91 5.45
CA ILE A 106 -5.36 15.85 4.05
C ILE A 106 -5.56 14.43 3.49
N SER A 107 -5.24 13.40 4.28
CA SER A 107 -5.47 12.00 3.93
C SER A 107 -6.95 11.70 3.74
N GLY A 108 -7.84 12.29 4.55
CA GLY A 108 -9.28 12.18 4.39
C GLY A 108 -9.74 12.66 3.00
N PHE A 109 -9.28 13.83 2.57
CA PHE A 109 -9.56 14.33 1.22
C PHE A 109 -8.94 13.45 0.13
N ALA A 110 -7.69 13.03 0.29
CA ALA A 110 -7.00 12.15 -0.65
C ALA A 110 -7.75 10.82 -0.84
N ASN A 111 -8.26 10.22 0.24
CA ASN A 111 -9.03 9.00 0.20
C ASN A 111 -10.34 9.16 -0.61
N THR A 112 -10.98 10.32 -0.52
CA THR A 112 -12.16 10.63 -1.36
C THR A 112 -11.79 10.65 -2.85
N PHE A 113 -10.67 11.27 -3.23
CA PHE A 113 -10.19 11.25 -4.61
C PHE A 113 -9.84 9.83 -5.09
N ILE A 114 -9.23 9.02 -4.23
CA ILE A 114 -8.95 7.60 -4.52
C ILE A 114 -10.26 6.86 -4.81
N LEU A 115 -11.31 7.06 -3.99
CA LEU A 115 -12.61 6.43 -4.21
C LEU A 115 -13.26 6.89 -5.53
N ILE A 116 -13.16 8.17 -5.88
CA ILE A 116 -13.67 8.68 -7.16
C ILE A 116 -12.91 8.04 -8.33
N GLY A 117 -11.58 7.98 -8.26
CA GLY A 117 -10.75 7.33 -9.27
C GLY A 117 -11.07 5.83 -9.41
N LEU A 118 -11.26 5.14 -8.29
CA LEU A 118 -11.66 3.73 -8.25
C LEU A 118 -13.02 3.51 -8.95
N MET A 119 -14.00 4.36 -8.67
CA MET A 119 -15.30 4.31 -9.34
C MET A 119 -15.19 4.56 -10.84
N GLY A 120 -14.34 5.50 -11.26
CA GLY A 120 -14.06 5.76 -12.68
C GLY A 120 -13.43 4.56 -13.39
N VAL A 121 -12.46 3.90 -12.75
CA VAL A 121 -11.85 2.67 -13.26
C VAL A 121 -12.89 1.55 -13.42
N ILE A 122 -13.70 1.32 -12.39
CA ILE A 122 -14.75 0.28 -12.42
C ILE A 122 -15.74 0.56 -13.56
N LEU A 123 -16.18 1.81 -13.70
CA LEU A 123 -17.09 2.21 -14.78
C LEU A 123 -16.46 1.96 -16.17
N ALA A 124 -15.20 2.35 -16.37
CA ALA A 124 -14.48 2.12 -17.62
C ALA A 124 -14.38 0.62 -17.95
N CYS A 125 -14.06 -0.21 -16.96
CA CYS A 125 -14.03 -1.67 -17.13
C CYS A 125 -15.39 -2.22 -17.53
N VAL A 126 -16.46 -1.83 -16.84
CA VAL A 126 -17.84 -2.32 -17.12
C VAL A 126 -18.30 -1.92 -18.53
N LEU A 127 -18.03 -0.68 -18.96
CA LEU A 127 -18.36 -0.22 -20.31
C LEU A 127 -17.59 -1.01 -21.38
N ARG A 128 -16.33 -1.35 -21.12
CA ARG A 128 -15.46 -2.09 -22.05
C ARG A 128 -15.76 -3.58 -22.13
N ILE A 129 -16.21 -4.21 -21.05
CA ILE A 129 -16.55 -5.66 -21.00
C ILE A 129 -17.60 -6.07 -22.03
N GLY A 130 -18.45 -5.15 -22.51
CA GLY A 130 -19.40 -5.43 -23.60
C GLY A 130 -18.74 -5.89 -24.93
N ILE A 131 -17.45 -5.61 -25.11
CA ILE A 131 -16.63 -6.03 -26.24
C ILE A 131 -15.71 -7.14 -25.70
N PHE A 132 -16.14 -8.40 -25.68
CA PHE A 132 -15.37 -9.49 -25.05
C PHE A 132 -14.04 -9.76 -25.80
N PRO A 133 -12.86 -9.41 -25.27
CA PRO A 133 -11.63 -10.03 -25.74
C PRO A 133 -11.62 -11.50 -25.30
N SER A 134 -11.02 -12.37 -26.11
CA SER A 134 -10.77 -13.76 -25.74
C SER A 134 -9.72 -13.80 -24.61
N VAL A 135 -10.18 -13.82 -23.36
CA VAL A 135 -9.31 -13.87 -22.18
C VAL A 135 -8.79 -15.29 -21.94
N SER A 136 -7.47 -15.44 -21.78
CA SER A 136 -6.89 -16.69 -21.28
C SER A 136 -7.16 -16.81 -19.79
N TYR A 137 -7.82 -17.90 -19.37
CA TYR A 137 -8.12 -18.16 -17.97
C TYR A 137 -6.91 -18.68 -17.18
N VAL A 138 -5.86 -19.15 -17.88
CA VAL A 138 -4.66 -19.72 -17.25
C VAL A 138 -3.46 -18.90 -17.67
N SER A 139 -2.79 -18.29 -16.68
CA SER A 139 -1.51 -17.61 -16.88
C SER A 139 -0.36 -18.60 -16.77
N SER A 140 0.79 -18.22 -17.33
CA SER A 140 2.02 -19.00 -17.25
C SER A 140 2.54 -19.08 -15.82
N ILE A 141 3.13 -20.23 -15.45
CA ILE A 141 3.76 -20.44 -14.14
C ILE A 141 4.86 -19.40 -13.84
N TYR A 142 5.50 -18.85 -14.88
CA TYR A 142 6.51 -17.81 -14.76
C TYR A 142 5.97 -16.46 -14.26
N THR A 143 4.66 -16.23 -14.35
CA THR A 143 4.02 -15.00 -13.82
C THR A 143 3.63 -15.11 -12.34
N VAL A 144 3.66 -16.32 -11.78
CA VAL A 144 3.27 -16.58 -10.39
C VAL A 144 4.14 -15.80 -9.38
N PRO A 145 5.48 -15.74 -9.51
CA PRO A 145 6.30 -14.95 -8.60
C PRO A 145 5.95 -13.46 -8.61
N SER A 146 5.71 -12.88 -9.79
CA SER A 146 5.30 -11.48 -9.92
C SER A 146 3.93 -11.23 -9.30
N CYS A 147 2.98 -12.14 -9.48
CA CYS A 147 1.65 -12.07 -8.85
C CYS A 147 1.76 -12.09 -7.32
N ILE A 148 2.54 -13.04 -6.76
CA ILE A 148 2.76 -13.13 -5.32
C ILE A 148 3.41 -11.83 -4.79
N SER A 149 4.41 -11.29 -5.50
CA SER A 149 5.05 -10.02 -5.15
C SER A 149 4.02 -8.88 -5.07
N THR A 150 3.17 -8.74 -6.09
CA THR A 150 2.15 -7.69 -6.13
C THR A 150 1.11 -7.85 -5.02
N VAL A 151 0.67 -9.08 -4.74
CA VAL A 151 -0.28 -9.35 -3.64
C VAL A 151 0.36 -9.02 -2.29
N VAL A 152 1.60 -9.47 -2.04
CA VAL A 152 2.31 -9.18 -0.79
C VAL A 152 2.51 -7.68 -0.61
N PHE A 153 2.88 -6.97 -1.69
CA PHE A 153 3.00 -5.51 -1.69
C PHE A 153 1.65 -4.81 -1.42
N ALA A 154 0.56 -5.29 -2.00
CA ALA A 154 -0.78 -4.71 -1.79
C ALA A 154 -1.29 -4.84 -0.34
N PHE A 155 -0.76 -5.81 0.43
CA PHE A 155 -1.04 -5.98 1.86
C PHE A 155 0.05 -5.38 2.77
N GLU A 156 0.84 -4.44 2.26
CA GLU A 156 1.74 -3.59 3.03
C GLU A 156 0.96 -2.65 3.98
N GLY A 157 0.45 -3.19 5.08
CA GLY A 157 -0.09 -2.42 6.21
C GLY A 157 0.52 -2.84 7.55
N MET A 158 1.39 -3.85 7.55
CA MET A 158 1.92 -4.42 8.78
C MET A 158 2.92 -3.49 9.48
N SER A 159 3.66 -2.67 8.74
CA SER A 159 4.61 -1.70 9.31
C SER A 159 3.90 -0.53 10.01
N SER A 160 2.70 -0.16 9.54
CA SER A 160 1.92 0.97 10.04
C SER A 160 0.93 0.60 11.17
N ILE A 161 0.70 -0.69 11.42
CA ILE A 161 -0.24 -1.12 12.47
C ILE A 161 0.16 -0.65 13.87
N LEU A 162 1.45 -0.66 14.21
CA LEU A 162 1.87 -0.27 15.56
C LEU A 162 1.71 1.23 15.81
N PRO A 163 2.11 2.12 14.89
CA PRO A 163 1.71 3.53 14.94
C PRO A 163 0.19 3.72 15.05
N LEU A 164 -0.60 2.94 14.31
CA LEU A 164 -2.07 2.99 14.37
C LEU A 164 -2.58 2.67 15.78
N ILE A 165 -2.17 1.54 16.37
CA ILE A 165 -2.54 1.14 17.75
C ILE A 165 -2.15 2.22 18.77
N ASN A 166 -0.96 2.80 18.61
CA ASN A 166 -0.46 3.83 19.51
C ASN A 166 -1.25 5.15 19.40
N SER A 167 -1.99 5.35 18.31
CA SER A 167 -2.79 6.54 18.03
C SER A 167 -4.29 6.34 18.29
N MET A 168 -4.74 5.11 18.55
CA MET A 168 -6.13 4.80 18.85
C MET A 168 -6.49 5.19 20.29
N GLU A 169 -7.61 5.89 20.43
CA GLU A 169 -8.21 6.22 21.73
C GLU A 169 -8.73 4.97 22.46
N ASP A 170 -9.52 4.15 21.75
CA ASP A 170 -10.04 2.88 22.27
C ASP A 170 -9.39 1.68 21.55
N LYS A 171 -8.45 1.05 22.24
CA LYS A 171 -7.70 -0.11 21.72
C LYS A 171 -8.53 -1.39 21.65
N ASN A 172 -9.67 -1.47 22.33
CA ASN A 172 -10.53 -2.67 22.32
C ASN A 172 -11.22 -2.87 20.96
N LYS A 173 -11.39 -1.80 20.19
CA LYS A 173 -11.98 -1.85 18.84
C LYS A 173 -11.00 -2.29 17.76
N LEU A 174 -9.71 -2.41 18.08
CA LEU A 174 -8.66 -2.73 17.11
C LEU A 174 -8.93 -4.01 16.31
N PRO A 175 -9.30 -5.16 16.91
CA PRO A 175 -9.53 -6.37 16.13
C PRO A 175 -10.64 -6.21 15.10
N LEU A 176 -11.73 -5.53 15.48
CA LEU A 176 -12.85 -5.26 14.58
C LEU A 176 -12.44 -4.34 13.43
N VAL A 177 -11.72 -3.25 13.73
CA VAL A 177 -11.21 -2.32 12.70
C VAL A 177 -10.30 -3.03 11.70
N LEU A 178 -9.40 -3.90 12.19
CA LEU A 178 -8.49 -4.66 11.34
C LEU A 178 -9.21 -5.69 10.48
N ILE A 179 -10.20 -6.41 11.01
CA ILE A 179 -10.97 -7.40 10.24
C ILE A 179 -11.76 -6.68 9.14
N VAL A 180 -12.53 -5.65 9.51
CA VAL A 180 -13.36 -4.90 8.56
C VAL A 180 -12.49 -4.26 7.47
N GLY A 181 -11.39 -3.60 7.85
CA GLY A 181 -10.47 -2.98 6.89
C GLY A 181 -9.85 -3.98 5.91
N ASN A 182 -9.42 -5.15 6.40
CA ASN A 182 -8.86 -6.20 5.54
C ASN A 182 -9.91 -6.79 4.61
N VAL A 183 -11.13 -7.08 5.09
CA VAL A 183 -12.22 -7.63 4.26
C VAL A 183 -12.60 -6.66 3.14
N ILE A 184 -12.75 -5.37 3.45
CA ILE A 184 -13.03 -4.33 2.44
C ILE A 184 -11.91 -4.29 1.40
N THR A 185 -10.65 -4.29 1.83
CA THR A 185 -9.48 -4.21 0.94
C THR A 185 -9.37 -5.43 0.04
N ILE A 186 -9.50 -6.65 0.59
CA ILE A 186 -9.50 -7.90 -0.18
C ILE A 186 -10.61 -7.87 -1.23
N THR A 187 -11.81 -7.46 -0.84
CA THR A 187 -12.97 -7.42 -1.73
C THR A 187 -12.75 -6.43 -2.87
N ALA A 188 -12.23 -5.23 -2.56
CA ALA A 188 -11.90 -4.22 -3.58
C ALA A 188 -10.82 -4.72 -4.56
N TYR A 189 -9.75 -5.35 -4.07
CA TYR A 189 -8.70 -5.90 -4.92
C TYR A 189 -9.22 -7.02 -5.84
N LEU A 190 -10.05 -7.93 -5.31
CA LEU A 190 -10.65 -8.99 -6.12
C LEU A 190 -11.60 -8.44 -7.18
N LEU A 191 -12.44 -7.45 -6.82
CA LEU A 191 -13.38 -6.83 -7.75
C LEU A 191 -12.65 -6.09 -8.87
N VAL A 192 -11.72 -5.20 -8.54
CA VAL A 192 -11.02 -4.39 -9.54
C VAL A 192 -10.05 -5.24 -10.37
N GLY A 193 -9.35 -6.19 -9.74
CA GLY A 193 -8.43 -7.09 -10.44
C GLY A 193 -9.15 -8.00 -11.44
N SER A 194 -10.30 -8.57 -11.04
CA SER A 194 -11.10 -9.42 -11.95
C SER A 194 -11.73 -8.61 -13.07
N LEU A 195 -12.39 -7.49 -12.77
CA LEU A 195 -13.00 -6.62 -13.78
C LEU A 195 -11.96 -6.03 -14.73
N GLY A 196 -10.81 -5.60 -14.23
CA GLY A 196 -9.71 -5.09 -15.04
C GLY A 196 -9.21 -6.15 -16.03
N TYR A 197 -8.94 -7.36 -15.56
CA TYR A 197 -8.50 -8.44 -16.44
C TYR A 197 -9.56 -8.83 -17.47
N MET A 198 -10.84 -8.86 -17.09
CA MET A 198 -11.94 -9.12 -18.03
C MET A 198 -12.07 -8.03 -19.11
N ALA A 199 -11.80 -6.77 -18.77
CA ALA A 199 -11.93 -5.63 -19.68
C ALA A 199 -10.76 -5.48 -20.66
N TYR A 200 -9.52 -5.75 -20.23
CA TYR A 200 -8.30 -5.49 -21.00
C TYR A 200 -7.55 -6.75 -21.44
N GLY A 201 -7.85 -7.91 -20.86
CA GLY A 201 -7.20 -9.17 -21.21
C GLY A 201 -5.70 -9.19 -20.94
N SER A 202 -4.94 -9.81 -21.85
CA SER A 202 -3.48 -9.97 -21.75
C SER A 202 -2.69 -8.67 -21.91
N ASP A 203 -3.30 -7.65 -22.53
CA ASP A 203 -2.61 -6.41 -22.90
C ASP A 203 -2.75 -5.33 -21.82
N ILE A 204 -3.22 -5.72 -20.62
CA ILE A 204 -3.39 -4.80 -19.50
C ILE A 204 -2.04 -4.30 -18.99
N ASN A 205 -1.88 -2.98 -18.93
CA ASN A 205 -0.73 -2.38 -18.25
C ASN A 205 -0.77 -2.67 -16.73
N PRO A 206 0.39 -2.85 -16.06
CA PRO A 206 0.45 -3.10 -14.61
C PRO A 206 -0.29 -2.06 -13.77
N GLN A 207 -0.34 -0.81 -14.23
CA GLN A 207 -1.16 0.23 -13.66
C GLN A 207 -2.45 0.38 -14.46
N ILE A 208 -3.57 0.04 -13.84
CA ILE A 208 -4.88 0.08 -14.50
C ILE A 208 -5.25 1.47 -15.00
N LEU A 209 -4.78 2.53 -14.31
CA LEU A 209 -5.05 3.92 -14.68
C LEU A 209 -4.49 4.31 -16.05
N LEU A 210 -3.37 3.70 -16.46
CA LEU A 210 -2.75 3.95 -17.77
C LEU A 210 -3.51 3.30 -18.92
N ASN A 211 -4.46 2.40 -18.62
CA ASN A 211 -5.29 1.78 -19.64
C ASN A 211 -6.58 2.57 -19.93
N LEU A 212 -6.87 3.64 -19.17
CA LEU A 212 -8.06 4.46 -19.42
C LEU A 212 -7.93 5.25 -20.73
N PRO A 213 -9.03 5.45 -21.47
CA PRO A 213 -9.01 6.21 -22.72
C PRO A 213 -8.66 7.69 -22.47
N GLU A 214 -7.69 8.20 -23.20
CA GLU A 214 -7.20 9.58 -23.11
C GLU A 214 -8.28 10.62 -23.49
N ASN A 215 -9.25 10.23 -24.32
CA ASN A 215 -10.31 11.11 -24.84
C ASN A 215 -11.61 11.10 -24.04
N GLY A 216 -11.57 10.61 -22.79
CA GLY A 216 -12.70 10.61 -21.85
C GLY A 216 -13.43 9.27 -21.75
N LEU A 217 -14.02 9.02 -20.57
CA LEU A 217 -14.66 7.75 -20.18
C LEU A 217 -15.81 7.28 -21.08
N PHE A 218 -16.40 8.17 -21.89
CA PHE A 218 -17.55 7.90 -22.77
C PHE A 218 -17.19 7.78 -24.26
N ASN A 219 -15.93 8.03 -24.64
CA ASN A 219 -15.43 7.79 -25.99
C ASN A 219 -14.78 6.40 -26.05
N VAL A 220 -15.57 5.37 -25.67
CA VAL A 220 -15.21 3.95 -25.81
C VAL A 220 -15.76 3.43 -27.13
#